data_AF-A0A7K9W8Z5-F1
#
_entry.id   AF-A0A7K9W8Z5-F1
#
_cell.length_a   1.000
_cell.length_b   1.000
_cell.length_c   1.000
_cell.angle_alpha   90.00
_cell.angle_beta   90.00
_cell.angle_gamma   90.00
#
_symmetry.space_group_name_H-M   'P 1'
#
loop_
_entity.id
_entity.type
_entity.pdbx_description
1 polymer ?
#
loop_
_entity_poly.entity_id
_entity_poly.type
_entity_poly.pdbx_seq_one_letter_code
_entity_poly.pdbx_strand_id
1 'polypeptide(L)'
;MKPAPVLLLLGSVWSCSGRPTDRLVVTPREPVVPFGGSTELNCSLACAGGKVEWRGLDTALGTISSFPTHSILHIRHATVAMEGMKICQGSCHGQHYQRTATLKVYALPDMLRLEAAPQILRPGHPASLNCSAMHLYPITGVALTWYRGHQVVKTGFDSEETDEELYNIVSILSVSGTEVAEGVEFRCEVTLHVGQETFTQVASLVASTKAGMEQPVAAVTSTGNPSTASSVATSALPPGPSVPTCDPTTAREPNTDTTLDLAAVTNTPSAEPAVPQDLTAGSPSARVATATTRPRSGTGPSVGSVPACSLQIRSLPPTGTRGSALRIECHARCAGNATVGWLRTPAALSQYREESSGSSSALWLDRAEPWHQGYYQCVLLGQRAQTVSLEVMVEEDSSSSSPAIAMGTAGSLLGLIVTGAVSRRLWKQFRS
;
A
#
# COMPACT_ATOMS: atom_id res chain seq x y z
N MET A 1 77.28 -38.33 28.39
CA MET A 1 75.84 -37.98 28.48
C MET A 1 75.74 -36.50 28.85
N LYS A 2 75.29 -35.66 27.91
CA LYS A 2 74.99 -34.23 28.10
C LYS A 2 73.54 -34.04 27.63
N PRO A 3 72.64 -33.39 28.39
CA PRO A 3 71.30 -33.09 27.90
C PRO A 3 71.32 -31.80 27.06
N ALA A 4 70.56 -31.80 25.97
CA ALA A 4 70.30 -30.65 25.11
C ALA A 4 69.24 -29.73 25.72
N PRO A 5 69.27 -28.40 25.46
CA PRO A 5 68.26 -27.48 25.97
C PRO A 5 67.04 -27.44 25.03
N VAL A 6 65.85 -27.51 25.62
CA VAL A 6 64.57 -27.31 24.94
C VAL A 6 64.33 -25.80 24.81
N LEU A 7 64.25 -25.30 23.57
CA LEU A 7 63.81 -23.93 23.29
C LEU A 7 62.28 -23.84 23.46
N LEU A 8 61.83 -23.06 24.44
CA LEU A 8 60.43 -22.66 24.59
C LEU A 8 60.14 -21.48 23.65
N LEU A 9 59.41 -21.74 22.57
CA LEU A 9 58.82 -20.70 21.72
C LEU A 9 57.59 -20.13 22.44
N LEU A 10 57.74 -18.95 23.03
CA LEU A 10 56.62 -18.13 23.51
C LEU A 10 55.87 -17.59 22.30
N GLY A 11 54.75 -18.23 21.95
CA GLY A 11 53.80 -17.73 20.97
C GLY A 11 53.12 -16.48 21.52
N SER A 12 53.49 -15.32 20.98
CA SER A 12 52.76 -14.07 21.18
C SER A 12 51.42 -14.16 20.45
N VAL A 13 50.36 -14.50 21.18
CA VAL A 13 48.99 -14.32 20.72
C VAL A 13 48.71 -12.82 20.70
N TRP A 14 48.86 -12.20 19.52
CA TRP A 14 48.26 -10.89 19.29
C TRP A 14 46.76 -11.06 19.33
N SER A 15 46.20 -10.80 20.51
CA SER A 15 44.76 -10.64 20.69
C SER A 15 44.35 -9.38 19.94
N CYS A 16 43.68 -9.54 18.79
CA CYS A 16 42.95 -8.45 18.15
C CYS A 16 41.77 -8.08 19.07
N SER A 17 42.03 -7.28 20.10
CA SER A 17 40.98 -6.60 20.85
C SER A 17 40.45 -5.45 19.99
N GLY A 18 39.67 -5.80 18.96
CA GLY A 18 38.80 -4.85 18.27
C GLY A 18 37.80 -4.35 19.30
N ARG A 19 38.07 -3.18 19.90
CA ARG A 19 37.13 -2.49 20.78
C ARG A 19 35.82 -2.30 20.00
N PRO A 20 34.64 -2.61 20.56
CA PRO A 20 33.39 -2.26 19.91
C PRO A 20 33.41 -0.76 19.66
N THR A 21 33.46 -0.34 18.40
CA THR A 21 33.32 1.07 18.06
C THR A 21 31.86 1.43 18.34
N ASP A 22 31.63 2.29 19.33
CA ASP A 22 30.32 2.88 19.60
C ASP A 22 29.78 3.49 18.30
N ARG A 23 28.81 2.81 17.67
CA ARG A 23 28.31 3.16 16.34
C ARG A 23 26.84 3.50 16.44
N LEU A 24 26.53 4.76 16.15
CA LEU A 24 25.16 5.19 15.93
C LEU A 24 24.66 4.64 14.58
N VAL A 25 23.52 3.97 14.61
CA VAL A 25 22.86 3.33 13.47
C VAL A 25 21.42 3.80 13.40
N VAL A 26 20.97 4.15 12.20
CA VAL A 26 19.58 4.53 11.91
C VAL A 26 19.02 3.55 10.88
N THR A 27 17.82 3.04 11.13
CA THR A 27 17.10 2.08 10.28
C THR A 27 15.59 2.33 10.30
N PRO A 28 14.92 2.39 9.13
CA PRO A 28 15.50 2.50 7.79
C PRO A 28 16.15 3.87 7.53
N ARG A 29 17.04 3.97 6.52
CA ARG A 29 17.67 5.24 6.13
C ARG A 29 16.86 6.04 5.12
N GLU A 30 16.17 5.36 4.23
CA GLU A 30 15.34 5.97 3.18
C GLU A 30 13.93 5.35 3.22
N PRO A 31 13.17 5.51 4.32
CA PRO A 31 11.79 5.02 4.36
C PRO A 31 10.92 5.74 3.32
N VAL A 32 10.15 4.96 2.57
CA VAL A 32 9.10 5.43 1.66
C VAL A 32 7.76 5.02 2.26
N VAL A 33 6.88 5.98 2.52
CA VAL A 33 5.59 5.75 3.20
C VAL A 33 4.44 6.37 2.40
N PRO A 34 3.29 5.68 2.24
CA PRO A 34 2.13 6.29 1.61
C PRO A 34 1.57 7.43 2.47
N PHE A 35 0.98 8.42 1.83
CA PHE A 35 0.22 9.49 2.49
C PHE A 35 -0.90 8.89 3.35
N GLY A 36 -1.07 9.40 4.58
CA GLY A 36 -1.93 8.82 5.62
C GLY A 36 -1.40 7.53 6.25
N GLY A 37 -0.29 6.98 5.74
CA GLY A 37 0.36 5.77 6.23
C GLY A 37 1.14 5.97 7.53
N SER A 38 1.77 4.89 8.01
CA SER A 38 2.58 4.90 9.24
C SER A 38 3.86 4.10 9.08
N THR A 39 4.93 4.53 9.74
CA THR A 39 6.22 3.83 9.79
C THR A 39 6.99 4.19 11.05
N GLU A 40 7.95 3.36 11.42
CA GLU A 40 8.84 3.62 12.56
C GLU A 40 10.30 3.68 12.09
N LEU A 41 11.07 4.61 12.66
CA LEU A 41 12.52 4.70 12.47
C LEU A 41 13.21 4.43 13.80
N ASN A 42 14.09 3.43 13.81
CA ASN A 42 14.90 3.09 14.96
C ASN A 42 16.28 3.74 14.82
N CYS A 43 16.68 4.51 15.83
CA CYS A 43 18.05 4.93 16.00
C CYS A 43 18.66 4.22 17.22
N SER A 44 19.75 3.49 17.02
CA SER A 44 20.42 2.73 18.06
C SER A 44 21.89 3.11 18.18
N LEU A 45 22.38 3.16 19.41
CA LEU A 45 23.77 3.40 19.76
C LEU A 45 24.24 2.25 20.64
N ALA A 46 25.21 1.48 20.14
CA ALA A 46 25.79 0.35 20.87
C ALA A 46 26.76 0.81 21.97
N CYS A 47 26.27 1.53 22.99
CA CYS A 47 27.04 2.04 24.12
C CYS A 47 26.26 1.94 25.43
N ALA A 48 26.87 1.36 26.46
CA ALA A 48 26.27 1.26 27.79
C ALA A 48 26.20 2.65 28.46
N GLY A 49 24.99 3.08 28.85
CA GLY A 49 24.77 4.41 29.43
C GLY A 49 24.87 5.56 28.41
N GLY A 50 24.86 5.23 27.11
CA GLY A 50 24.71 6.23 26.06
C GLY A 50 23.36 6.95 26.13
N LYS A 51 23.21 8.00 25.32
CA LYS A 51 21.92 8.67 25.10
C LYS A 51 21.68 8.83 23.62
N VAL A 52 20.45 8.62 23.18
CA VAL A 52 20.03 8.74 21.78
C VAL A 52 18.76 9.58 21.71
N GLU A 53 18.73 10.55 20.80
CA GLU A 53 17.60 11.42 20.59
C GLU A 53 17.36 11.69 19.10
N TRP A 54 16.09 11.88 18.75
CA TRP A 54 15.66 12.34 17.43
C TRP A 54 15.46 13.85 17.43
N ARG A 55 15.88 14.50 16.34
CA ARG A 55 15.66 15.92 16.05
C ARG A 55 15.16 16.07 14.62
N GLY A 56 14.22 16.98 14.44
CA GLY A 56 13.76 17.47 13.15
C GLY A 56 14.16 18.92 13.08
N LEU A 57 14.77 19.32 11.97
CA LEU A 57 15.05 20.74 11.74
C LEU A 57 13.74 21.46 11.44
N ASP A 58 13.11 21.08 10.32
CA ASP A 58 12.01 21.83 9.70
C ASP A 58 10.80 20.93 9.35
N THR A 59 10.71 19.74 9.95
CA THR A 59 9.68 18.75 9.61
C THR A 59 8.91 18.33 10.85
N ALA A 60 7.61 18.10 10.69
CA ALA A 60 6.82 17.47 11.75
C ALA A 60 7.43 16.09 12.08
N LEU A 61 7.92 15.93 13.31
CA LEU A 61 8.71 14.77 13.71
C LEU A 61 7.86 13.53 13.95
N GLY A 62 6.61 13.71 14.40
CA GLY A 62 5.81 12.62 14.95
C GLY A 62 6.07 12.44 16.45
N THR A 63 5.88 11.22 16.96
CA THR A 63 6.04 10.91 18.39
C THR A 63 7.32 10.12 18.64
N ILE A 64 7.98 10.35 19.78
CA ILE A 64 9.29 9.74 20.10
C ILE A 64 9.16 8.85 21.33
N SER A 65 9.69 7.63 21.23
CA SER A 65 9.91 6.73 22.36
C SER A 65 11.40 6.58 22.61
N SER A 66 11.87 6.98 23.80
CA SER A 66 13.29 6.99 24.14
C SER A 66 13.66 5.89 25.14
N PHE A 67 14.76 5.20 24.85
CA PHE A 67 15.32 4.12 25.66
C PHE A 67 16.82 4.36 25.89
N PRO A 68 17.48 3.66 26.84
CA PRO A 68 18.87 3.92 27.20
C PRO A 68 19.90 3.77 26.06
N THR A 69 19.63 2.96 25.04
CA THR A 69 20.56 2.72 23.92
C THR A 69 19.94 2.93 22.55
N HIS A 70 18.66 3.28 22.49
CA HIS A 70 17.98 3.52 21.23
C HIS A 70 16.77 4.44 21.41
N SER A 71 16.34 5.05 20.32
CA SER A 71 15.16 5.91 20.26
C SER A 71 14.37 5.58 19.00
N ILE A 72 13.06 5.46 19.15
CA ILE A 72 12.14 5.13 18.05
C ILE A 72 11.32 6.36 17.70
N LEU A 73 11.38 6.79 16.44
CA LEU A 73 10.55 7.83 15.86
C LEU A 73 9.34 7.19 15.20
N HIS A 74 8.15 7.53 15.69
CA HIS A 74 6.87 7.04 15.20
C HIS A 74 6.24 8.07 14.26
N ILE A 75 6.17 7.72 12.98
CA ILE A 75 5.44 8.47 11.97
C ILE A 75 4.05 7.85 11.86
N ARG A 76 3.01 8.61 12.18
CA ARG A 76 1.60 8.20 12.08
C ARG A 76 0.86 9.20 11.21
N HIS A 77 -0.02 8.71 10.34
CA HIS A 77 -0.76 9.54 9.39
C HIS A 77 0.15 10.48 8.62
N ALA A 78 1.11 9.91 7.87
CA ALA A 78 2.13 10.67 7.16
C ALA A 78 1.52 11.71 6.21
N THR A 79 1.94 12.96 6.32
CA THR A 79 1.56 14.05 5.41
C THR A 79 2.79 14.56 4.66
N VAL A 80 2.59 15.38 3.63
CA VAL A 80 3.70 15.99 2.88
C VAL A 80 4.63 16.79 3.79
N ALA A 81 4.10 17.54 4.76
CA ALA A 81 4.90 18.30 5.73
C ALA A 81 5.78 17.44 6.67
N MET A 82 5.54 16.13 6.73
CA MET A 82 6.40 15.20 7.49
C MET A 82 7.58 14.70 6.65
N GLU A 83 7.56 14.82 5.33
CA GLU A 83 8.66 14.47 4.43
C GLU A 83 9.94 15.22 4.79
N GLY A 84 11.09 14.57 4.60
CA GLY A 84 12.39 15.22 4.69
C GLY A 84 13.34 14.55 5.67
N MET A 85 14.38 15.30 6.04
CA MET A 85 15.49 14.78 6.83
C MET A 85 15.14 14.66 8.31
N LYS A 86 15.34 13.46 8.87
CA LYS A 86 15.25 13.14 10.29
C LYS A 86 16.66 12.92 10.83
N ILE A 87 17.05 13.67 11.85
CA ILE A 87 18.38 13.62 12.44
C ILE A 87 18.33 12.82 13.72
N CYS A 88 19.18 11.80 13.84
CA CYS A 88 19.44 11.14 15.10
C CYS A 88 20.79 11.57 15.65
N GLN A 89 20.80 11.96 16.92
CA GLN A 89 22.00 12.31 17.67
C GLN A 89 22.21 11.31 18.80
N GLY A 90 23.47 10.91 19.01
CA GLY A 90 23.89 10.00 20.06
C GLY A 90 25.04 10.59 20.85
N SER A 91 25.10 10.31 22.15
CA SER A 91 26.27 10.63 22.98
C SER A 91 26.69 9.43 23.83
N CYS A 92 27.99 9.21 23.95
CA CYS A 92 28.56 8.09 24.68
C CYS A 92 29.98 8.47 25.16
N HIS A 93 30.26 8.33 26.46
CA HIS A 93 31.60 8.60 27.05
C HIS A 93 32.26 9.93 26.59
N GLY A 94 31.47 10.99 26.43
CA GLY A 94 31.94 12.30 25.98
C GLY A 94 32.16 12.43 24.45
N GLN A 95 31.88 11.38 23.68
CA GLN A 95 31.82 11.40 22.22
C GLN A 95 30.40 11.67 21.74
N HIS A 96 30.29 12.38 20.62
CA HIS A 96 29.02 12.70 19.96
C HIS A 96 28.95 12.06 18.57
N TYR A 97 27.77 11.55 18.23
CA TYR A 97 27.48 10.87 16.98
C TYR A 97 26.25 11.49 16.35
N GLN A 98 26.23 11.52 15.02
CA GLN A 98 25.07 11.96 14.27
C GLN A 98 24.86 11.07 13.04
N ARG A 99 23.60 10.72 12.79
CA ARG A 99 23.14 10.01 11.59
C ARG A 99 21.82 10.59 11.14
N THR A 100 21.50 10.40 9.87
CA THR A 100 20.29 10.92 9.27
C THR A 100 19.51 9.81 8.58
N ALA A 101 18.20 9.99 8.49
CA ALA A 101 17.31 9.29 7.59
C ALA A 101 16.52 10.31 6.79
N THR A 102 16.18 9.99 5.54
CA THR A 102 15.35 10.84 4.68
C THR A 102 14.03 10.13 4.46
N LEU A 103 12.99 10.59 5.15
CA LEU A 103 11.63 10.10 4.95
C LEU A 103 11.10 10.66 3.63
N LYS A 104 10.53 9.80 2.78
CA LYS A 104 9.81 10.19 1.57
C LYS A 104 8.35 9.79 1.70
N VAL A 105 7.46 10.68 1.35
CA VAL A 105 6.02 10.44 1.31
C VAL A 105 5.58 10.29 -0.14
N TYR A 106 4.60 9.42 -0.40
CA TYR A 106 4.02 9.29 -1.72
C TYR A 106 2.51 9.14 -1.66
N ALA A 107 1.81 9.59 -2.69
CA ALA A 107 0.38 9.37 -2.84
C ALA A 107 0.12 8.97 -4.30
N LEU A 108 -0.51 7.81 -4.47
CA LEU A 108 -0.99 7.30 -5.76
C LEU A 108 -2.29 6.56 -5.49
N PRO A 109 -3.42 6.94 -6.11
CA PRO A 109 -4.69 6.27 -5.86
C PRO A 109 -4.64 4.82 -6.35
N ASP A 110 -5.37 3.94 -5.67
CA ASP A 110 -5.42 2.52 -6.04
C ASP A 110 -6.13 2.27 -7.39
N MET A 111 -6.91 3.24 -7.86
CA MET A 111 -7.65 3.16 -9.12
C MET A 111 -7.52 4.48 -9.89
N LEU A 112 -7.28 4.37 -11.20
CA LEU A 112 -7.38 5.49 -12.13
C LEU A 112 -8.81 5.61 -12.66
N ARG A 113 -9.24 6.85 -12.89
CA ARG A 113 -10.53 7.11 -13.55
C ARG A 113 -10.30 7.25 -15.05
N LEU A 114 -10.79 6.29 -15.81
CA LEU A 114 -10.72 6.28 -17.28
C LEU A 114 -12.13 6.28 -17.88
N GLU A 115 -12.47 7.37 -18.56
CA GLU A 115 -13.80 7.58 -19.16
C GLU A 115 -13.69 7.83 -20.66
N ALA A 116 -14.71 7.42 -21.41
CA ALA A 116 -14.82 7.69 -22.84
C ALA A 116 -15.96 8.67 -23.13
N ALA A 117 -15.77 9.53 -24.12
CA ALA A 117 -16.81 10.37 -24.69
C ALA A 117 -16.86 10.11 -26.21
N PRO A 118 -17.92 9.44 -26.73
CA PRO A 118 -19.09 8.92 -26.00
C PRO A 118 -18.74 7.76 -25.04
N GLN A 119 -19.58 7.54 -24.03
CA GLN A 119 -19.36 6.56 -22.93
C GLN A 119 -19.08 5.13 -23.39
N ILE A 120 -19.54 4.78 -24.59
CA ILE A 120 -19.28 3.48 -25.21
C ILE A 120 -18.31 3.70 -26.38
N LEU A 121 -17.15 3.04 -26.31
CA LEU A 121 -16.19 2.98 -27.41
C LEU A 121 -16.70 2.06 -28.51
N ARG A 122 -17.40 2.64 -29.47
CA ARG A 122 -17.95 1.92 -30.62
C ARG A 122 -16.93 1.87 -31.76
N PRO A 123 -16.68 0.68 -32.33
CA PRO A 123 -15.83 0.58 -33.51
C PRO A 123 -16.26 1.49 -34.66
N GLY A 124 -15.29 2.06 -35.36
CA GLY A 124 -15.49 2.97 -36.50
C GLY A 124 -15.89 4.40 -36.12
N HIS A 125 -16.11 4.70 -34.84
CA HIS A 125 -16.56 6.03 -34.38
C HIS A 125 -15.44 6.73 -33.59
N PRO A 126 -15.19 8.03 -33.81
CA PRO A 126 -14.22 8.79 -33.05
C PRO A 126 -14.65 8.92 -31.58
N ALA A 127 -13.68 9.04 -30.68
CA ALA A 127 -13.92 9.22 -29.25
C ALA A 127 -12.84 10.10 -28.61
N SER A 128 -13.14 10.60 -27.41
CA SER A 128 -12.19 11.26 -26.53
C SER A 128 -12.09 10.44 -25.24
N LEU A 129 -10.88 10.02 -24.88
CA LEU A 129 -10.62 9.28 -23.65
C LEU A 129 -10.04 10.23 -22.61
N ASN A 130 -10.60 10.24 -21.41
CA ASN A 130 -10.13 11.04 -20.30
C ASN A 130 -9.61 10.13 -19.19
N CYS A 131 -8.31 10.18 -18.93
CA CYS A 131 -7.68 9.52 -17.80
C CYS A 131 -7.35 10.57 -16.73
N SER A 132 -7.83 10.35 -15.51
CA SER A 132 -7.58 11.24 -14.38
C SER A 132 -7.24 10.46 -13.11
N ALA A 133 -6.45 11.10 -12.27
CA ALA A 133 -6.11 10.61 -10.94
C ALA A 133 -6.02 11.81 -9.99
N MET A 134 -6.45 11.61 -8.74
CA MET A 134 -6.54 12.67 -7.75
C MET A 134 -5.61 12.39 -6.57
N HIS A 135 -5.18 13.46 -5.90
CA HIS A 135 -4.35 13.41 -4.70
C HIS A 135 -3.03 12.64 -4.89
N LEU A 136 -2.26 12.98 -5.94
CA LEU A 136 -0.95 12.41 -6.22
C LEU A 136 0.17 13.22 -5.57
N TYR A 137 1.25 12.52 -5.20
CA TYR A 137 2.47 13.13 -4.68
C TYR A 137 3.66 12.16 -4.77
N PRO A 138 4.90 12.62 -5.05
CA PRO A 138 5.25 13.94 -5.59
C PRO A 138 4.97 14.04 -7.08
N ILE A 139 4.51 15.20 -7.57
CA ILE A 139 4.17 15.39 -8.99
C ILE A 139 5.38 15.22 -9.92
N THR A 140 6.58 15.56 -9.45
CA THR A 140 7.83 15.43 -10.20
C THR A 140 8.23 13.99 -10.49
N GLY A 141 7.69 13.02 -9.74
CA GLY A 141 7.91 11.59 -9.94
C GLY A 141 6.85 10.92 -10.82
N VAL A 142 5.81 11.64 -11.24
CA VAL A 142 4.68 11.09 -11.99
C VAL A 142 4.95 11.12 -13.49
N ALA A 143 4.64 10.01 -14.17
CA ALA A 143 4.53 9.96 -15.62
C ALA A 143 3.21 9.28 -16.01
N LEU A 144 2.57 9.78 -17.07
CA LEU A 144 1.37 9.20 -17.65
C LEU A 144 1.64 8.81 -19.10
N THR A 145 1.33 7.56 -19.45
CA THR A 145 1.51 7.00 -20.78
C THR A 145 0.22 6.35 -21.27
N TRP A 146 -0.19 6.73 -22.48
CA TRP A 146 -1.29 6.09 -23.20
C TRP A 146 -0.77 5.03 -24.15
N TYR A 147 -1.42 3.88 -24.12
CA TYR A 147 -1.19 2.77 -25.03
C TYR A 147 -2.44 2.44 -25.84
N ARG A 148 -2.22 2.08 -27.10
CA ARG A 148 -3.19 1.36 -27.94
C ARG A 148 -2.63 -0.03 -28.19
N GLY A 149 -3.19 -1.04 -27.53
CA GLY A 149 -2.58 -2.37 -27.40
C GLY A 149 -1.18 -2.29 -26.76
N HIS A 150 -0.14 -2.49 -27.57
CA HIS A 150 1.27 -2.42 -27.13
C HIS A 150 1.99 -1.14 -27.58
N GLN A 151 1.34 -0.29 -28.38
CA GLN A 151 1.97 0.92 -28.92
C GLN A 151 1.71 2.12 -28.01
N VAL A 152 2.76 2.86 -27.66
CA VAL A 152 2.64 4.16 -27.00
C VAL A 152 2.08 5.16 -28.02
N VAL A 153 0.98 5.84 -27.67
CA VAL A 153 0.29 6.79 -28.55
C VAL A 153 0.34 8.23 -28.04
N LYS A 154 0.48 8.44 -26.74
CA LYS A 154 0.63 9.75 -26.12
C LYS A 154 1.31 9.63 -24.76
N THR A 155 2.08 10.63 -24.38
CA THR A 155 2.64 10.79 -23.03
C THR A 155 2.28 12.16 -22.49
N GLY A 156 2.25 12.29 -21.17
CA GLY A 156 2.05 13.56 -20.49
C GLY A 156 0.60 13.81 -20.06
N PHE A 157 0.46 14.79 -19.18
CA PHE A 157 -0.75 15.14 -18.46
C PHE A 157 -0.71 16.63 -18.11
N ASP A 158 -1.89 17.20 -17.85
CA ASP A 158 -2.05 18.47 -17.18
C ASP A 158 -2.21 18.20 -15.68
N SER A 159 -1.70 19.09 -14.84
CA SER A 159 -1.76 18.95 -13.38
C SER A 159 -2.27 20.21 -12.72
N GLU A 160 -3.04 20.03 -11.65
CA GLU A 160 -3.53 21.09 -10.77
C GLU A 160 -3.08 20.76 -9.34
N GLU A 161 -2.49 21.73 -8.65
CA GLU A 161 -2.17 21.61 -7.22
C GLU A 161 -3.45 21.82 -6.38
N THR A 162 -3.66 20.93 -5.42
CA THR A 162 -4.76 20.99 -4.46
C THR A 162 -4.24 21.44 -3.10
N ASP A 163 -5.10 21.39 -2.08
CA ASP A 163 -4.68 21.57 -0.70
C ASP A 163 -3.56 20.57 -0.31
N GLU A 164 -2.75 20.95 0.68
CA GLU A 164 -1.69 20.11 1.27
C GLU A 164 -0.60 19.64 0.30
N GLU A 165 -0.32 20.42 -0.76
CA GLU A 165 0.73 20.15 -1.76
C GLU A 165 0.49 18.84 -2.56
N LEU A 166 -0.75 18.34 -2.58
CA LEU A 166 -1.17 17.21 -3.40
C LEU A 166 -1.58 17.69 -4.81
N TYR A 167 -1.62 16.77 -5.78
CA TYR A 167 -1.91 17.11 -7.18
C TYR A 167 -3.01 16.25 -7.79
N ASN A 168 -3.86 16.87 -8.60
CA ASN A 168 -4.77 16.16 -9.50
C ASN A 168 -4.20 16.21 -10.91
N ILE A 169 -4.23 15.08 -11.61
CA ILE A 169 -3.77 15.00 -13.00
C ILE A 169 -4.92 14.62 -13.92
N VAL A 170 -4.86 15.14 -15.15
CA VAL A 170 -5.78 14.80 -16.22
C VAL A 170 -5.02 14.68 -17.54
N SER A 171 -5.34 13.67 -18.34
CA SER A 171 -4.83 13.53 -19.70
C SER A 171 -5.96 13.11 -20.62
N ILE A 172 -6.10 13.84 -21.72
CA ILE A 172 -7.14 13.58 -22.73
C ILE A 172 -6.49 13.03 -24.00
N LEU A 173 -6.96 11.88 -24.47
CA LEU A 173 -6.55 11.27 -25.74
C LEU A 173 -7.71 11.31 -26.75
N SER A 174 -7.56 12.11 -27.80
CA SER A 174 -8.47 12.09 -28.95
C SER A 174 -8.13 10.94 -29.88
N VAL A 175 -9.09 10.06 -30.16
CA VAL A 175 -8.92 8.91 -31.05
C VAL A 175 -9.85 9.01 -32.25
N SER A 176 -9.31 8.75 -33.44
CA SER A 176 -10.10 8.76 -34.68
C SER A 176 -10.89 7.45 -34.81
N GLY A 177 -12.04 7.48 -35.51
CA GLY A 177 -12.88 6.30 -35.66
C GLY A 177 -12.19 5.13 -36.38
N THR A 178 -11.23 5.40 -37.24
CA THR A 178 -10.39 4.39 -37.91
C THR A 178 -9.47 3.64 -36.95
N GLU A 179 -9.17 4.22 -35.78
CA GLU A 179 -8.30 3.61 -34.77
C GLU A 179 -9.07 2.80 -33.73
N VAL A 180 -10.39 2.99 -33.67
CA VAL A 180 -11.30 2.25 -32.79
C VAL A 180 -11.84 1.05 -33.58
N ALA A 181 -11.20 -0.11 -33.46
CA ALA A 181 -11.68 -1.37 -34.02
C ALA A 181 -12.14 -2.32 -32.92
N GLU A 182 -12.99 -3.30 -33.25
CA GLU A 182 -13.48 -4.30 -32.29
C GLU A 182 -12.31 -5.00 -31.57
N GLY A 183 -12.37 -5.03 -30.25
CA GLY A 183 -11.35 -5.66 -29.40
C GLY A 183 -10.07 -4.85 -29.21
N VAL A 184 -9.96 -3.65 -29.80
CA VAL A 184 -8.82 -2.76 -29.53
C VAL A 184 -8.92 -2.21 -28.10
N GLU A 185 -7.84 -2.42 -27.34
CA GLU A 185 -7.67 -1.87 -25.99
C GLU A 185 -6.94 -0.53 -26.05
N PHE A 186 -7.49 0.44 -25.31
CA PHE A 186 -6.81 1.67 -24.92
C PHE A 186 -6.48 1.58 -23.43
N ARG A 187 -5.23 1.80 -23.07
CA ARG A 187 -4.73 1.69 -21.70
C ARG A 187 -4.05 2.98 -21.28
N CYS A 188 -4.47 3.54 -20.15
CA CYS A 188 -3.79 4.62 -19.45
C CYS A 188 -2.96 4.02 -18.32
N GLU A 189 -1.67 4.33 -18.31
CA GLU A 189 -0.73 3.89 -17.29
C GLU A 189 -0.14 5.12 -16.59
N VAL A 190 -0.23 5.15 -15.27
CA VAL A 190 0.37 6.18 -14.42
C VAL A 190 1.45 5.51 -13.58
N THR A 191 2.68 5.96 -13.74
CA THR A 191 3.83 5.50 -12.95
C THR A 191 4.28 6.60 -12.00
N LEU A 192 4.60 6.23 -10.77
CA LEU A 192 5.15 7.14 -9.76
C LEU A 192 6.50 6.61 -9.28
N HIS A 193 7.54 7.44 -9.41
CA HIS A 193 8.88 7.15 -8.93
C HIS A 193 9.16 7.94 -7.66
N VAL A 194 9.51 7.24 -6.57
CA VAL A 194 9.83 7.86 -5.28
C VAL A 194 11.02 7.15 -4.64
N GLY A 195 12.17 7.82 -4.65
CA GLY A 195 13.42 7.21 -4.23
C GLY A 195 13.81 6.04 -5.13
N GLN A 196 13.90 4.83 -4.57
CA GLN A 196 14.21 3.61 -5.32
C GLN A 196 12.96 2.79 -5.66
N GLU A 197 11.80 3.24 -5.20
CA GLU A 197 10.52 2.56 -5.41
C GLU A 197 9.84 3.11 -6.67
N THR A 198 9.13 2.23 -7.38
CA THR A 198 8.29 2.58 -8.52
C THR A 198 6.93 1.93 -8.35
N PHE A 199 5.89 2.76 -8.37
CA PHE A 199 4.50 2.34 -8.31
C PHE A 199 3.85 2.55 -9.66
N THR A 200 2.90 1.69 -10.02
CA THR A 200 2.22 1.75 -11.31
C THR A 200 0.75 1.45 -11.13
N GLN A 201 -0.08 2.27 -11.76
CA GLN A 201 -1.52 2.10 -11.83
C GLN A 201 -1.97 2.14 -13.27
N VAL A 202 -2.98 1.33 -13.57
CA VAL A 202 -3.40 1.07 -14.94
C VAL A 202 -4.92 1.06 -14.99
N ALA A 203 -5.47 1.73 -16.00
CA ALA A 203 -6.86 1.58 -16.40
C ALA A 203 -6.95 1.29 -17.89
N SER A 204 -7.88 0.43 -18.29
CA SER A 204 -8.09 0.07 -19.68
C SER A 204 -9.56 0.16 -20.09
N LEU A 205 -9.78 0.41 -21.37
CA LEU A 205 -11.07 0.35 -22.03
C LEU A 205 -10.91 -0.40 -23.35
N VAL A 206 -11.88 -1.24 -23.66
CA VAL A 206 -11.89 -2.04 -24.89
C VAL A 206 -13.05 -1.60 -25.78
N ALA A 207 -12.77 -1.37 -27.06
CA ALA A 207 -13.79 -1.07 -28.04
C ALA A 207 -14.64 -2.31 -28.35
N SER A 208 -15.96 -2.17 -28.28
CA SER A 208 -16.90 -3.29 -28.45
C SER A 208 -18.18 -2.84 -29.15
N THR A 209 -18.66 -3.65 -30.08
CA THR A 209 -19.95 -3.51 -30.76
C THR A 209 -21.13 -3.94 -29.88
N LYS A 210 -20.89 -4.73 -28.82
CA LYS A 210 -21.92 -5.11 -27.87
C LYS A 210 -22.20 -3.94 -26.93
N ALA A 211 -23.33 -3.29 -27.12
CA ALA A 211 -23.91 -2.40 -26.11
C ALA A 211 -24.12 -3.20 -24.81
N GLY A 212 -23.66 -2.67 -23.68
CA GLY A 212 -23.71 -3.36 -22.39
C GLY A 212 -25.07 -3.95 -22.05
N MET A 213 -25.10 -5.26 -21.82
CA MET A 213 -25.65 -5.80 -20.58
C MET A 213 -24.47 -6.37 -19.81
N GLU A 214 -23.69 -5.48 -19.18
CA GLU A 214 -23.57 -5.42 -17.73
C GLU A 214 -22.80 -4.15 -17.37
N GLN A 215 -23.54 -3.12 -16.93
CA GLN A 215 -23.00 -1.98 -16.20
C GLN A 215 -23.69 -2.02 -14.84
N PRO A 216 -23.00 -1.80 -13.71
CA PRO A 216 -23.66 -1.69 -12.42
C PRO A 216 -24.68 -0.56 -12.49
N VAL A 217 -25.94 -0.89 -12.19
CA VAL A 217 -27.05 0.06 -12.21
C VAL A 217 -26.83 1.09 -11.10
N ALA A 218 -26.39 2.29 -11.47
CA ALA A 218 -26.72 3.48 -10.73
C ALA A 218 -28.06 3.99 -11.27
N ALA A 219 -29.14 3.76 -10.53
CA ALA A 219 -30.42 4.42 -10.73
C ALA A 219 -30.76 5.21 -9.47
N VAL A 220 -30.55 6.53 -9.53
CA VAL A 220 -31.17 7.49 -8.63
C VAL A 220 -32.54 7.82 -9.20
N THR A 221 -33.59 7.77 -8.37
CA THR A 221 -34.79 8.57 -8.60
C THR A 221 -35.31 9.08 -7.27
N SER A 222 -35.15 10.38 -7.05
CA SER A 222 -35.82 11.16 -6.01
C SER A 222 -37.29 11.31 -6.37
N THR A 223 -38.19 11.27 -5.38
CA THR A 223 -39.08 12.38 -4.93
C THR A 223 -40.34 11.82 -4.25
N GLY A 224 -40.61 12.21 -3.00
CA GLY A 224 -41.89 11.97 -2.31
C GLY A 224 -41.82 11.97 -0.78
N ASN A 225 -41.71 13.14 -0.15
CA ASN A 225 -42.08 13.38 1.27
C ASN A 225 -43.62 13.55 1.36
N PRO A 226 -44.30 13.66 2.54
CA PRO A 226 -43.87 13.62 3.94
C PRO A 226 -44.77 12.74 4.85
N SER A 227 -44.47 12.69 6.16
CA SER A 227 -45.44 12.76 7.29
C SER A 227 -45.30 11.68 8.39
N THR A 228 -44.84 12.18 9.54
CA THR A 228 -45.38 12.05 10.92
C THR A 228 -45.53 10.70 11.64
N ALA A 229 -44.93 10.72 12.85
CA ALA A 229 -45.43 10.22 14.14
C ALA A 229 -45.44 8.68 14.32
N SER A 230 -45.18 8.09 15.49
CA SER A 230 -45.07 8.59 16.85
C SER A 230 -44.29 7.59 17.71
N SER A 231 -43.72 8.12 18.80
CA SER A 231 -43.28 7.53 20.07
C SER A 231 -43.83 6.16 20.50
N VAL A 232 -43.04 5.44 21.33
CA VAL A 232 -43.34 5.01 22.73
C VAL A 232 -41.99 4.63 23.39
N ALA A 233 -41.44 5.47 24.28
CA ALA A 233 -41.45 5.40 25.75
C ALA A 233 -40.63 4.23 26.35
N THR A 234 -39.48 4.51 26.98
CA THR A 234 -39.30 4.82 28.42
C THR A 234 -39.33 3.58 29.31
N SER A 235 -38.19 3.28 29.96
CA SER A 235 -38.21 2.96 31.38
C SER A 235 -36.99 3.59 32.05
N ALA A 236 -37.26 4.23 33.17
CA ALA A 236 -36.40 5.12 33.93
C ALA A 236 -35.96 4.44 35.25
N LEU A 237 -34.69 4.69 35.64
CA LEU A 237 -34.18 5.13 36.96
C LEU A 237 -34.59 4.39 38.26
N PRO A 238 -33.75 4.33 39.34
CA PRO A 238 -33.19 5.53 39.99
C PRO A 238 -31.78 5.43 40.64
N PRO A 239 -31.28 6.54 41.26
CA PRO A 239 -29.86 6.85 41.44
C PRO A 239 -29.38 7.06 42.90
N GLY A 240 -28.08 7.37 43.05
CA GLY A 240 -27.52 8.26 44.10
C GLY A 240 -26.45 7.62 45.02
N PRO A 241 -25.63 8.41 45.76
CA PRO A 241 -25.61 9.88 45.89
C PRO A 241 -24.23 10.53 45.65
N SER A 242 -24.21 11.85 45.83
CA SER A 242 -23.23 12.85 45.35
C SER A 242 -22.41 13.51 46.48
N VAL A 243 -21.35 14.24 46.05
CA VAL A 243 -20.61 15.39 46.66
C VAL A 243 -19.71 15.13 47.90
N PRO A 244 -18.72 15.99 48.29
CA PRO A 244 -18.20 17.23 47.63
C PRO A 244 -16.67 17.51 47.64
N THR A 245 -16.27 18.38 46.68
CA THR A 245 -15.43 19.60 46.75
C THR A 245 -14.04 19.62 47.41
N CYS A 246 -13.03 20.12 46.68
CA CYS A 246 -12.27 21.34 47.03
C CYS A 246 -11.23 21.72 45.95
N ASP A 247 -11.46 22.87 45.31
CA ASP A 247 -10.43 23.79 44.80
C ASP A 247 -9.89 24.60 46.01
N PRO A 248 -8.67 25.19 45.98
CA PRO A 248 -8.55 26.52 45.38
C PRO A 248 -7.17 26.90 44.75
N THR A 249 -7.25 27.54 43.58
CA THR A 249 -6.91 28.96 43.30
C THR A 249 -5.45 29.46 43.20
N THR A 250 -5.24 30.14 42.05
CA THR A 250 -4.42 31.34 41.71
C THR A 250 -2.94 31.26 41.34
N ALA A 251 -2.69 31.77 40.13
CA ALA A 251 -1.88 32.96 39.76
C ALA A 251 -0.96 32.63 38.57
N ARG A 252 -0.70 33.45 37.55
CA ARG A 252 -1.13 34.77 37.06
C ARG A 252 -0.31 34.98 35.77
N GLU A 253 -0.92 35.39 34.66
CA GLU A 253 -0.17 35.87 33.47
C GLU A 253 0.56 37.19 33.78
N PRO A 254 1.55 37.57 32.95
CA PRO A 254 1.24 38.70 32.07
C PRO A 254 1.81 38.60 30.65
N ASN A 255 1.06 39.23 29.75
CA ASN A 255 1.35 39.55 28.36
C ASN A 255 2.58 40.45 28.19
N THR A 256 3.26 40.36 27.05
CA THR A 256 3.83 41.55 26.38
C THR A 256 3.93 41.32 24.88
N ASP A 257 3.20 42.14 24.12
CA ASP A 257 3.38 42.43 22.70
C ASP A 257 4.77 43.01 22.41
N THR A 258 5.39 42.66 21.29
CA THR A 258 6.19 43.63 20.50
C THR A 258 6.27 43.17 19.03
N THR A 259 5.56 43.90 18.19
CA THR A 259 5.72 43.97 16.72
C THR A 259 6.97 44.79 16.39
N LEU A 260 7.81 44.34 15.46
CA LEU A 260 8.57 45.21 14.55
C LEU A 260 8.88 44.47 13.24
N ASP A 261 8.67 45.22 12.16
CA ASP A 261 8.66 44.89 10.74
C ASP A 261 9.94 45.44 10.06
N LEU A 262 10.14 45.09 8.77
CA LEU A 262 11.13 45.58 7.78
C LEU A 262 12.61 45.11 7.92
N ALA A 263 13.38 44.84 6.87
CA ALA A 263 13.26 45.12 5.44
C ALA A 263 14.08 44.15 4.57
N ALA A 264 13.65 44.05 3.32
CA ALA A 264 14.33 43.46 2.18
C ALA A 264 15.66 44.15 1.81
N VAL A 265 16.60 43.38 1.24
CA VAL A 265 17.63 43.89 0.33
C VAL A 265 17.73 42.98 -0.88
N THR A 266 17.30 43.49 -2.02
CA THR A 266 17.57 43.02 -3.38
C THR A 266 19.04 43.28 -3.76
N ASN A 267 19.66 42.37 -4.53
CA ASN A 267 20.28 42.65 -5.85
C ASN A 267 21.11 41.46 -6.38
N THR A 268 20.67 40.91 -7.51
CA THR A 268 21.47 40.29 -8.60
C THR A 268 22.13 41.42 -9.46
N PRO A 269 22.94 41.22 -10.54
CA PRO A 269 23.14 40.03 -11.40
C PRO A 269 24.56 39.74 -11.96
N SER A 270 24.66 38.59 -12.66
CA SER A 270 25.43 38.33 -13.91
C SER A 270 26.93 37.96 -13.85
N ALA A 271 27.29 36.76 -14.35
CA ALA A 271 28.08 36.57 -15.58
C ALA A 271 28.55 35.09 -15.77
N GLU A 272 28.04 34.46 -16.83
CA GLU A 272 28.68 33.39 -17.64
C GLU A 272 29.52 34.09 -18.76
N PRO A 273 30.40 33.50 -19.64
CA PRO A 273 30.75 32.10 -19.97
C PRO A 273 32.27 31.79 -20.03
N ALA A 274 32.64 30.50 -20.20
CA ALA A 274 33.27 29.99 -21.43
C ALA A 274 34.04 28.66 -21.24
N VAL A 275 33.73 27.71 -22.14
CA VAL A 275 34.51 26.52 -22.51
C VAL A 275 35.65 26.95 -23.46
N PRO A 276 36.74 26.17 -23.61
CA PRO A 276 36.92 25.48 -24.90
C PRO A 276 37.41 24.02 -24.79
N GLN A 277 37.05 23.27 -25.83
CA GLN A 277 37.41 21.90 -26.18
C GLN A 277 38.90 21.78 -26.60
N ASP A 278 39.49 20.58 -26.62
CA ASP A 278 39.57 19.73 -27.83
C ASP A 278 40.67 18.62 -27.77
N LEU A 279 40.46 17.57 -28.59
CA LEU A 279 41.41 16.66 -29.27
C LEU A 279 41.90 15.29 -28.66
N THR A 280 41.29 14.22 -29.22
CA THR A 280 41.91 13.23 -30.16
C THR A 280 42.37 11.83 -29.69
N ALA A 281 41.66 10.84 -30.26
CA ALA A 281 42.02 9.53 -30.85
C ALA A 281 42.82 8.45 -30.10
N GLY A 282 42.32 7.21 -30.22
CA GLY A 282 43.12 5.99 -30.11
C GLY A 282 42.31 4.71 -29.89
N SER A 283 41.87 4.05 -30.98
CA SER A 283 41.53 2.62 -30.99
C SER A 283 42.81 1.80 -31.21
N PRO A 284 42.86 0.51 -30.81
CA PRO A 284 42.71 -0.51 -31.85
C PRO A 284 41.92 -1.76 -31.43
N SER A 285 41.46 -2.42 -32.49
CA SER A 285 40.76 -3.72 -32.54
C SER A 285 41.71 -4.90 -32.34
N ALA A 286 41.23 -5.99 -31.73
CA ALA A 286 41.73 -7.34 -31.98
C ALA A 286 40.60 -8.37 -31.81
N ARG A 287 40.35 -9.14 -32.88
CA ARG A 287 39.52 -10.36 -32.96
C ARG A 287 40.42 -11.60 -32.87
N VAL A 288 39.77 -12.78 -32.79
CA VAL A 288 40.23 -14.18 -32.98
C VAL A 288 40.32 -14.93 -31.63
N ALA A 289 39.75 -16.13 -31.38
CA ALA A 289 39.25 -17.22 -32.23
C ALA A 289 38.04 -17.96 -31.63
N THR A 290 37.26 -18.55 -32.52
CA THR A 290 36.23 -19.58 -32.32
C THR A 290 36.87 -20.94 -31.98
N ALA A 291 36.37 -21.64 -30.96
CA ALA A 291 36.62 -23.08 -30.80
C ALA A 291 35.34 -23.78 -30.32
N THR A 292 34.82 -24.61 -31.21
CA THR A 292 33.67 -25.49 -31.03
C THR A 292 34.13 -26.76 -30.29
N THR A 293 33.56 -27.06 -29.12
CA THR A 293 33.73 -28.38 -28.47
C THR A 293 32.40 -28.96 -28.03
N ARG A 294 32.15 -30.15 -28.56
CA ARG A 294 31.01 -31.06 -28.39
C ARG A 294 30.94 -31.61 -26.94
N PRO A 295 29.75 -31.93 -26.39
CA PRO A 295 29.63 -32.35 -24.99
C PRO A 295 30.17 -33.77 -24.82
N ARG A 296 31.04 -33.96 -23.83
CA ARG A 296 31.51 -35.27 -23.38
C ARG A 296 30.79 -35.61 -22.08
N SER A 297 29.98 -36.66 -22.13
CA SER A 297 29.38 -37.32 -20.99
C SER A 297 30.47 -37.76 -20.02
N GLY A 298 30.43 -37.18 -18.82
CA GLY A 298 31.29 -37.53 -17.70
C GLY A 298 30.42 -37.70 -16.46
N THR A 299 30.13 -38.96 -16.15
CA THR A 299 29.52 -39.39 -14.89
C THR A 299 30.53 -39.09 -13.77
N GLY A 300 30.22 -38.11 -12.93
CA GLY A 300 30.98 -37.74 -11.74
C GLY A 300 30.03 -37.56 -10.55
N PRO A 301 30.44 -37.91 -9.33
CA PRO A 301 29.55 -38.11 -8.19
C PRO A 301 28.95 -36.78 -7.73
N SER A 302 27.65 -36.82 -7.45
CA SER A 302 26.82 -35.73 -6.95
C SER A 302 27.46 -35.07 -5.73
N VAL A 303 28.02 -33.88 -5.94
CA VAL A 303 28.31 -32.91 -4.87
C VAL A 303 26.99 -32.60 -4.19
N GLY A 304 26.93 -32.88 -2.88
CA GLY A 304 25.74 -32.77 -2.06
C GLY A 304 25.01 -31.45 -2.27
N SER A 305 23.84 -31.54 -2.89
CA SER A 305 22.85 -30.47 -2.90
C SER A 305 22.46 -30.21 -1.45
N VAL A 306 22.91 -29.08 -0.90
CA VAL A 306 22.43 -28.56 0.38
C VAL A 306 20.91 -28.45 0.26
N PRO A 307 20.11 -28.99 1.20
CA PRO A 307 18.67 -28.96 1.09
C PRO A 307 18.23 -27.49 1.02
N ALA A 308 17.74 -27.08 -0.15
CA ALA A 308 17.16 -25.76 -0.34
C ALA A 308 15.92 -25.70 0.54
N CYS A 309 15.87 -24.75 1.47
CA CYS A 309 14.62 -24.50 2.16
C CYS A 309 13.56 -24.07 1.14
N SER A 310 12.38 -24.69 1.15
CA SER A 310 11.29 -24.33 0.26
C SER A 310 10.18 -23.61 1.02
N LEU A 311 9.83 -22.40 0.59
CA LEU A 311 8.70 -21.64 1.13
C LEU A 311 7.45 -21.88 0.28
N GLN A 312 6.31 -22.12 0.91
CA GLN A 312 5.05 -22.40 0.24
C GLN A 312 3.90 -21.65 0.92
N ILE A 313 3.00 -21.10 0.12
CA ILE A 313 1.80 -20.39 0.56
C ILE A 313 0.57 -21.06 -0.05
N ARG A 314 -0.51 -21.17 0.72
CA ARG A 314 -1.78 -21.78 0.29
C ARG A 314 -2.97 -21.14 0.99
N SER A 315 -4.10 -21.03 0.29
CA SER A 315 -5.40 -20.68 0.85
C SER A 315 -6.26 -21.95 1.04
N LEU A 316 -7.05 -21.97 2.09
CA LEU A 316 -7.99 -23.03 2.44
C LEU A 316 -9.31 -22.35 2.88
N PRO A 317 -10.39 -22.44 2.08
CA PRO A 317 -10.46 -22.96 0.70
C PRO A 317 -9.59 -22.18 -0.30
N PRO A 318 -9.28 -22.74 -1.50
CA PRO A 318 -8.42 -22.08 -2.49
C PRO A 318 -9.00 -20.72 -2.95
N THR A 319 -10.33 -20.65 -3.05
CA THR A 319 -11.09 -19.42 -3.29
C THR A 319 -11.95 -19.14 -2.07
N GLY A 320 -11.92 -17.92 -1.55
CA GLY A 320 -12.78 -17.48 -0.45
C GLY A 320 -14.21 -17.25 -0.89
N THR A 321 -15.16 -17.35 0.03
CA THR A 321 -16.56 -17.01 -0.19
C THR A 321 -16.95 -15.95 0.82
N ARG A 322 -17.65 -14.90 0.39
CA ARG A 322 -18.08 -13.80 1.25
C ARG A 322 -18.88 -14.33 2.44
N GLY A 323 -18.51 -13.89 3.64
CA GLY A 323 -19.14 -14.31 4.90
C GLY A 323 -18.69 -15.67 5.43
N SER A 324 -17.89 -16.44 4.68
CA SER A 324 -17.36 -17.74 5.10
C SER A 324 -15.95 -17.63 5.66
N ALA A 325 -15.52 -18.63 6.45
CA ALA A 325 -14.17 -18.67 6.99
C ALA A 325 -13.13 -18.91 5.88
N LEU A 326 -11.99 -18.23 5.98
CA LEU A 326 -10.87 -18.34 5.04
C LEU A 326 -9.55 -18.37 5.81
N ARG A 327 -8.70 -19.35 5.49
CA ARG A 327 -7.37 -19.50 6.09
C ARG A 327 -6.29 -19.40 5.01
N ILE A 328 -5.29 -18.55 5.22
CA ILE A 328 -4.12 -18.44 4.35
C ILE A 328 -2.89 -18.88 5.15
N GLU A 329 -2.25 -19.97 4.74
CA GLU A 329 -1.12 -20.57 5.44
C GLU A 329 0.16 -20.43 4.62
N CYS A 330 1.21 -19.95 5.27
CA CYS A 330 2.57 -19.96 4.75
C CYS A 330 3.44 -20.90 5.58
N HIS A 331 4.13 -21.83 4.92
CA HIS A 331 5.02 -22.78 5.58
C HIS A 331 6.38 -22.88 4.89
N ALA A 332 7.43 -22.90 5.69
CA ALA A 332 8.80 -23.14 5.27
C ALA A 332 9.21 -24.57 5.61
N ARG A 333 9.65 -25.32 4.60
CA ARG A 333 10.29 -26.63 4.78
C ARG A 333 11.79 -26.45 4.73
N CYS A 334 12.37 -26.17 5.89
CA CYS A 334 13.82 -26.04 6.05
C CYS A 334 14.39 -27.24 6.84
N ALA A 335 15.67 -27.56 6.65
CA ALA A 335 16.38 -28.58 7.44
C ALA A 335 16.72 -28.13 8.87
N GLY A 336 16.48 -26.86 9.21
CA GLY A 336 16.71 -26.28 10.54
C GLY A 336 15.61 -25.28 10.91
N ASN A 337 15.75 -24.64 12.07
CA ASN A 337 14.76 -23.69 12.57
C ASN A 337 14.64 -22.50 11.62
N ALA A 338 13.41 -22.26 11.18
CA ALA A 338 13.05 -21.23 10.23
C ALA A 338 11.88 -20.44 10.75
N THR A 339 11.87 -19.14 10.48
CA THR A 339 10.79 -18.24 10.85
C THR A 339 10.20 -17.63 9.59
N VAL A 340 8.89 -17.68 9.45
CA VAL A 340 8.17 -17.04 8.34
C VAL A 340 7.41 -15.81 8.82
N GLY A 341 7.20 -14.85 7.93
CA GLY A 341 6.41 -13.64 8.20
C GLY A 341 5.66 -13.16 6.97
N TRP A 342 4.66 -12.32 7.18
CA TRP A 342 3.85 -11.72 6.12
C TRP A 342 4.43 -10.36 5.71
N LEU A 343 4.76 -10.20 4.43
CA LEU A 343 5.24 -8.93 3.85
C LEU A 343 4.09 -8.07 3.32
N ARG A 344 3.08 -8.73 2.74
CA ARG A 344 1.94 -8.07 2.10
C ARG A 344 0.68 -8.87 2.35
N THR A 345 -0.37 -8.16 2.74
CA THR A 345 -1.75 -8.65 2.83
C THR A 345 -2.66 -7.57 2.23
N PRO A 346 -3.80 -7.92 1.61
CA PRO A 346 -4.71 -6.94 1.03
C PRO A 346 -5.31 -5.96 2.05
N ALA A 347 -5.58 -6.44 3.26
CA ALA A 347 -5.99 -5.61 4.40
C ALA A 347 -4.85 -5.51 5.43
N ALA A 348 -4.99 -4.61 6.41
CA ALA A 348 -4.04 -4.52 7.52
C ALA A 348 -3.99 -5.84 8.31
N LEU A 349 -2.80 -6.26 8.77
CA LEU A 349 -2.62 -7.50 9.54
C LEU A 349 -3.51 -7.58 10.79
N SER A 350 -3.92 -6.45 11.38
CA SER A 350 -4.85 -6.38 12.50
C SER A 350 -6.27 -6.89 12.18
N GLN A 351 -6.63 -7.00 10.90
CA GLN A 351 -7.91 -7.55 10.44
C GLN A 351 -7.89 -9.10 10.38
N TYR A 352 -6.72 -9.72 10.60
CA TYR A 352 -6.54 -11.16 10.57
C TYR A 352 -6.18 -11.67 11.96
N ARG A 353 -6.61 -12.89 12.27
CA ARG A 353 -6.08 -13.63 13.41
C ARG A 353 -4.83 -14.39 12.95
N GLU A 354 -3.65 -13.97 13.38
CA GLU A 354 -2.40 -14.64 13.02
C GLU A 354 -2.06 -15.76 14.01
N GLU A 355 -1.79 -16.96 13.47
CA GLU A 355 -1.27 -18.12 14.20
C GLU A 355 0.14 -18.44 13.70
N SER A 356 1.17 -18.09 14.47
CA SER A 356 2.57 -18.37 14.13
C SER A 356 3.14 -19.54 14.93
N SER A 357 3.85 -20.42 14.23
CA SER A 357 4.52 -21.61 14.78
C SER A 357 5.88 -21.77 14.11
N GLY A 358 6.80 -20.83 14.39
CA GLY A 358 8.16 -20.82 13.84
C GLY A 358 8.18 -20.91 12.32
N SER A 359 8.27 -22.13 11.78
CA SER A 359 8.34 -22.42 10.35
C SER A 359 7.00 -22.35 9.61
N SER A 360 5.89 -22.07 10.30
CA SER A 360 4.60 -21.78 9.66
C SER A 360 3.93 -20.54 10.27
N SER A 361 3.25 -19.74 9.47
CA SER A 361 2.33 -18.68 9.92
C SER A 361 1.05 -18.77 9.11
N ALA A 362 -0.10 -18.70 9.78
CA ALA A 362 -1.41 -18.73 9.15
C ALA A 362 -2.24 -17.50 9.52
N LEU A 363 -2.85 -16.87 8.53
CA LEU A 363 -3.85 -15.81 8.70
C LEU A 363 -5.25 -16.43 8.65
N TRP A 364 -6.02 -16.19 9.70
CA TRP A 364 -7.40 -16.65 9.83
C TRP A 364 -8.39 -15.49 9.71
N LEU A 365 -9.44 -15.74 8.92
CA LEU A 365 -10.62 -14.90 8.79
C LEU A 365 -11.83 -15.73 9.17
N ASP A 366 -12.60 -15.28 10.16
CA ASP A 366 -13.87 -15.92 10.53
C ASP A 366 -14.96 -15.66 9.47
N ARG A 367 -14.90 -14.48 8.82
CA ARG A 367 -15.77 -14.07 7.71
C ARG A 367 -14.96 -13.33 6.65
N ALA A 368 -14.77 -13.92 5.48
CA ALA A 368 -14.10 -13.29 4.36
C ALA A 368 -14.98 -12.19 3.74
N GLU A 369 -14.35 -11.12 3.26
CA GLU A 369 -15.02 -9.93 2.72
C GLU A 369 -14.30 -9.51 1.44
N PRO A 370 -14.92 -8.72 0.55
CA PRO A 370 -14.30 -8.36 -0.73
C PRO A 370 -12.95 -7.65 -0.60
N TRP A 371 -12.68 -6.91 0.48
CA TRP A 371 -11.37 -6.27 0.71
C TRP A 371 -10.29 -7.23 1.20
N HIS A 372 -10.64 -8.48 1.54
CA HIS A 372 -9.67 -9.53 1.82
C HIS A 372 -9.13 -10.18 0.54
N GLN A 373 -9.64 -9.82 -0.63
CA GLN A 373 -9.15 -10.30 -1.93
C GLN A 373 -7.84 -9.61 -2.34
N GLY A 374 -6.96 -10.32 -3.03
CA GLY A 374 -5.72 -9.78 -3.61
C GLY A 374 -4.47 -10.58 -3.26
N TYR A 375 -3.31 -9.92 -3.32
CA TYR A 375 -2.00 -10.56 -3.18
C TYR A 375 -1.55 -10.68 -1.72
N TYR A 376 -1.27 -11.91 -1.33
CA TYR A 376 -0.61 -12.27 -0.08
C TYR A 376 0.84 -12.60 -0.37
N GLN A 377 1.79 -11.98 0.34
CA GLN A 377 3.21 -12.29 0.23
C GLN A 377 3.77 -12.73 1.57
N CYS A 378 4.42 -13.89 1.56
CA CYS A 378 5.09 -14.44 2.72
C CYS A 378 6.61 -14.48 2.47
N VAL A 379 7.38 -14.23 3.51
CA VAL A 379 8.84 -14.24 3.49
C VAL A 379 9.42 -15.19 4.52
N LEU A 380 10.51 -15.85 4.15
CA LEU A 380 11.39 -16.56 5.07
C LEU A 380 12.38 -15.58 5.70
N LEU A 381 12.29 -15.37 7.00
CA LEU A 381 13.19 -14.48 7.76
C LEU A 381 14.52 -15.20 8.01
N GLY A 382 15.64 -14.66 7.52
CA GLY A 382 16.99 -15.23 7.72
C GLY A 382 18.02 -14.82 6.67
N GLN A 383 19.15 -15.54 6.62
CA GLN A 383 20.27 -15.22 5.71
C GLN A 383 19.99 -15.45 4.21
N ARG A 384 18.91 -16.15 3.88
CA ARG A 384 18.42 -16.32 2.50
C ARG A 384 16.93 -16.01 2.49
N ALA A 385 16.62 -14.72 2.41
CA ALA A 385 15.25 -14.26 2.28
C ALA A 385 14.66 -14.83 0.98
N GLN A 386 13.66 -15.69 1.13
CA GLN A 386 12.82 -16.18 0.03
C GLN A 386 11.44 -15.60 0.22
N THR A 387 10.83 -15.16 -0.88
CA THR A 387 9.48 -14.62 -0.87
C THR A 387 8.61 -15.43 -1.81
N VAL A 388 7.39 -15.73 -1.39
CA VAL A 388 6.37 -16.39 -2.21
C VAL A 388 5.08 -15.59 -2.16
N SER A 389 4.36 -15.54 -3.28
CA SER A 389 3.11 -14.81 -3.42
C SER A 389 1.95 -15.73 -3.78
N LEU A 390 0.77 -15.42 -3.27
CA LEU A 390 -0.50 -16.05 -3.62
C LEU A 390 -1.56 -14.97 -3.85
N GLU A 391 -2.28 -15.06 -4.96
CA GLU A 391 -3.48 -14.25 -5.18
C GLU A 391 -4.70 -15.03 -4.68
N VAL A 392 -5.52 -14.39 -3.85
CA VAL A 392 -6.74 -15.00 -3.29
C VAL A 392 -7.94 -14.17 -3.71
N MET A 393 -8.96 -14.83 -4.25
CA MET A 393 -10.22 -14.22 -4.65
C MET A 393 -11.31 -14.54 -3.61
N VAL A 394 -12.23 -13.61 -3.39
CA VAL A 394 -13.42 -13.81 -2.53
C VAL A 394 -14.67 -13.66 -3.39
N GLU A 395 -15.37 -14.77 -3.64
CA GLU A 395 -16.60 -14.82 -4.44
C GLU A 395 -17.84 -14.52 -3.58
N GLU A 396 -18.91 -14.01 -4.19
CA GLU A 396 -20.21 -13.87 -3.54
C GLU A 396 -20.84 -15.24 -3.30
N ASP A 397 -21.54 -15.39 -2.17
CA ASP A 397 -22.21 -16.65 -1.85
C ASP A 397 -23.44 -16.85 -2.76
N SER A 398 -23.26 -17.57 -3.87
CA SER A 398 -24.35 -17.93 -4.78
C SER A 398 -25.30 -18.99 -4.21
N SER A 399 -25.07 -19.48 -2.98
CA SER A 399 -25.86 -20.56 -2.39
C SER A 399 -27.10 -20.09 -1.60
N SER A 400 -27.30 -18.78 -1.46
CA SER A 400 -28.52 -18.21 -0.83
C SER A 400 -29.75 -18.16 -1.76
N SER A 401 -29.67 -18.58 -3.03
CA SER A 401 -30.88 -18.79 -3.84
C SER A 401 -31.35 -20.24 -3.70
N SER A 402 -31.77 -20.65 -2.51
CA SER A 402 -32.71 -21.77 -2.40
C SER A 402 -34.07 -21.30 -2.91
N PRO A 403 -34.65 -21.93 -3.94
CA PRO A 403 -36.03 -21.67 -4.33
C PRO A 403 -36.92 -22.37 -3.29
N ALA A 404 -37.11 -21.73 -2.14
CA ALA A 404 -38.15 -22.13 -1.21
C ALA A 404 -39.50 -21.82 -1.86
N ILE A 405 -40.05 -22.88 -2.46
CA ILE A 405 -41.45 -23.13 -2.80
C ILE A 405 -42.42 -22.07 -2.22
N ALA A 406 -42.92 -21.20 -3.09
CA ALA A 406 -44.17 -20.46 -2.86
C ALA A 406 -45.10 -20.71 -4.06
N MET A 407 -45.40 -21.99 -4.28
CA MET A 407 -46.53 -22.39 -5.13
C MET A 407 -47.80 -22.21 -4.29
N GLY A 408 -48.57 -21.14 -4.56
CA GLY A 408 -49.97 -21.07 -4.16
C GLY A 408 -50.44 -19.79 -3.47
N THR A 409 -50.63 -18.71 -4.23
CA THR A 409 -51.65 -17.69 -3.93
C THR A 409 -52.31 -17.09 -5.18
N ALA A 410 -52.24 -17.76 -6.34
CA ALA A 410 -53.01 -17.33 -7.53
C ALA A 410 -54.46 -17.89 -7.56
N GLY A 411 -54.81 -18.80 -6.65
CA GLY A 411 -56.14 -19.43 -6.62
C GLY A 411 -57.24 -18.67 -5.85
N SER A 412 -56.92 -17.56 -5.17
CA SER A 412 -57.86 -16.94 -4.23
C SER A 412 -58.57 -15.68 -4.74
N LEU A 413 -58.16 -15.13 -5.89
CA LEU A 413 -58.78 -13.92 -6.45
C LEU A 413 -59.96 -14.23 -7.38
N LEU A 414 -59.98 -15.38 -8.06
CA LEU A 414 -61.11 -15.78 -8.91
C LEU A 414 -62.34 -16.22 -8.10
N GLY A 415 -62.15 -16.82 -6.92
CA GLY A 415 -63.26 -17.21 -6.03
C GLY A 415 -64.02 -16.02 -5.41
N LEU A 416 -63.33 -14.91 -5.11
CA LEU A 416 -63.94 -13.71 -4.54
C LEU A 416 -64.74 -12.91 -5.58
N ILE A 417 -64.33 -12.93 -6.85
CA ILE A 417 -65.07 -12.25 -7.93
C ILE A 417 -66.37 -13.02 -8.24
N VAL A 418 -66.35 -14.36 -8.22
CA VAL A 418 -67.55 -15.17 -8.46
C VAL A 418 -68.56 -15.05 -7.31
N THR A 419 -68.11 -15.05 -6.05
CA THR A 419 -69.00 -14.87 -4.89
C THR A 419 -69.56 -13.44 -4.76
N GLY A 420 -68.78 -12.42 -5.16
CA GLY A 420 -69.25 -11.04 -5.28
C GLY A 420 -70.29 -10.84 -6.38
N ALA A 421 -70.17 -11.55 -7.50
CA ALA A 421 -71.15 -11.46 -8.59
C ALA A 421 -72.48 -12.17 -8.27
N VAL A 422 -72.43 -13.31 -7.57
CA VAL A 422 -73.63 -14.06 -7.17
C VAL A 422 -74.41 -13.32 -6.08
N SER A 423 -73.72 -12.74 -5.09
CA SER A 423 -74.38 -11.94 -4.05
C SER A 423 -75.03 -10.65 -4.59
N ARG A 424 -74.40 -9.96 -5.56
CA ARG A 424 -75.00 -8.81 -6.25
C ARG A 424 -76.22 -9.17 -7.10
N ARG A 425 -76.25 -10.35 -7.72
CA ARG A 425 -77.40 -10.80 -8.51
C ARG A 425 -78.58 -11.21 -7.61
N LEU A 426 -78.33 -11.89 -6.51
CA LEU A 426 -79.35 -12.25 -5.53
C LEU A 426 -79.93 -11.01 -4.85
N TRP A 427 -79.10 -10.01 -4.50
CA TRP A 427 -79.58 -8.78 -3.87
C TRP A 427 -80.46 -7.92 -4.80
N LYS A 428 -80.26 -7.99 -6.12
CA LYS A 428 -81.13 -7.33 -7.10
C LYS A 428 -82.46 -8.06 -7.34
N GLN A 429 -82.53 -9.37 -7.12
CA GLN A 429 -83.77 -10.15 -7.26
C GLN A 429 -84.72 -10.05 -6.06
N PHE A 430 -84.23 -9.64 -4.89
CA PHE A 430 -85.08 -9.48 -3.69
C PHE A 430 -85.57 -8.03 -3.47
N ARG A 431 -85.28 -7.11 -4.39
CA ARG A 431 -85.67 -5.68 -4.30
C ARG A 431 -86.52 -5.18 -5.47
N SER A 432 -87.02 -6.10 -6.29
CA SER A 432 -88.08 -5.91 -7.28
C SER A 432 -88.95 -7.15 -7.30
#